data_AF-A0A317HHQ6-F1
#
_entry.id   AF-A0A317HHQ6-F1
#
_cell.length_a   1.000
_cell.length_b   1.000
_cell.length_c   1.000
_cell.angle_alpha   90.00
_cell.angle_beta   90.00
_cell.angle_gamma   90.00
#
_symmetry.space_group_name_H-M   'P 1'
#
loop_
_entity.id
_entity.type
_entity.pdbx_description
1 polymer ?
#
loop_
_entity_poly.entity_id
_entity_poly.type
_entity_poly.pdbx_seq_one_letter_code
_entity_poly.pdbx_strand_id
1 'polypeptide(L)'
;PAFSVRSSPEIAIVPVASLPTLPTVTRGKTRTPDREIRVTVVNDQQDGAEGVVTLNLPPGWSATPAQQTLKFVRQDESQTVRFAIKPAADTALGAYHVRAIVSSGGRTFDRGFQTIEYPHIRRQHIYHDADVMMKVINVKTAPNLTVGYIVGVGDEVPAAIDQLGVKLELITSDDLAFGDLSRFNAIVTGVRAYERRADLRANNNRLLEYVNEGGTVIVQYNKFEFNEAQYGPYPAQVSDNRVTDELAPVSIIAPGDPVVTFPNEITQSTWKGWVQERGLYFLGERDSRYWDLVTLEDPFQNNKGEKRGALVETAYGKGRWVYVGLGLWRQLPAGTDGAYQLLANLISLGKAPVTRPPASRQRSRR
;
A
#
# COMPACT_ATOMS: atom_id res chain seq x y z
N PRO A 1 25.40 14.00 -16.54
CA PRO A 1 24.92 13.80 -17.94
C PRO A 1 24.53 15.17 -18.51
N ALA A 2 24.25 15.33 -19.81
CA ALA A 2 23.77 16.63 -20.32
C ALA A 2 22.32 16.91 -19.86
N PHE A 3 21.53 15.85 -19.77
CA PHE A 3 20.22 15.87 -19.13
C PHE A 3 20.18 14.84 -18.01
N SER A 4 19.64 15.22 -16.86
CA SER A 4 19.28 14.29 -15.80
C SER A 4 17.80 13.95 -15.89
N VAL A 5 17.51 12.67 -15.99
CA VAL A 5 16.15 12.16 -16.25
C VAL A 5 15.66 11.35 -15.06
N ARG A 6 14.47 11.64 -14.56
CA ARG A 6 13.81 10.89 -13.48
C ARG A 6 12.38 10.58 -13.86
N SER A 7 11.97 9.34 -13.63
CA SER A 7 10.58 8.91 -13.79
C SER A 7 9.91 8.77 -12.43
N SER A 8 8.61 9.03 -12.37
CA SER A 8 7.78 8.80 -11.17
C SER A 8 6.35 8.37 -11.56
N PRO A 9 5.69 7.53 -10.75
CA PRO A 9 6.23 6.86 -9.56
C PRO A 9 7.31 5.83 -9.91
N GLU A 10 8.09 5.37 -8.94
CA GLU A 10 9.11 4.31 -9.16
C GLU A 10 8.44 2.96 -9.45
N ILE A 11 7.32 2.68 -8.79
CA ILE A 11 6.47 1.51 -9.01
C ILE A 11 5.05 1.95 -9.27
N ALA A 12 4.40 1.36 -10.27
CA ALA A 12 2.98 1.54 -10.55
C ALA A 12 2.28 0.19 -10.68
N ILE A 13 1.19 0.03 -9.95
CA ILE A 13 0.39 -1.20 -9.92
C ILE A 13 -0.74 -1.12 -10.94
N VAL A 14 -0.90 -2.20 -11.70
CA VAL A 14 -2.00 -2.41 -12.63
C VAL A 14 -2.81 -3.61 -12.14
N PRO A 15 -3.91 -3.40 -11.40
CA PRO A 15 -4.76 -4.48 -10.96
C PRO A 15 -5.52 -5.03 -12.17
N VAL A 16 -5.40 -6.33 -12.42
CA VAL A 16 -6.26 -7.04 -13.36
C VAL A 16 -7.28 -7.84 -12.58
N ALA A 17 -8.55 -7.43 -12.69
CA ALA A 17 -9.64 -8.23 -12.17
C ALA A 17 -9.95 -9.33 -13.20
N SER A 18 -9.27 -10.48 -13.07
CA SER A 18 -9.71 -11.70 -13.75
C SER A 18 -11.04 -12.12 -13.12
N LEU A 19 -12.15 -11.87 -13.80
CA LEU A 19 -13.43 -12.49 -13.45
C LEU A 19 -13.21 -14.01 -13.43
N PRO A 20 -13.58 -14.73 -12.34
CA PRO A 20 -13.65 -16.17 -12.44
C PRO A 20 -14.66 -16.52 -13.54
N THR A 21 -14.29 -17.45 -14.40
CA THR A 21 -15.15 -18.04 -15.42
C THR A 21 -16.33 -18.76 -14.75
N LEU A 22 -17.42 -18.04 -14.48
CA LEU A 22 -18.75 -18.64 -14.42
C LEU A 22 -19.26 -18.76 -15.87
N PRO A 23 -19.75 -19.93 -16.30
CA PRO A 23 -20.16 -20.16 -17.68
C PRO A 23 -21.52 -19.54 -17.98
N THR A 24 -21.71 -18.23 -17.77
CA THR A 24 -22.88 -17.49 -18.31
C THR A 24 -22.80 -15.96 -18.23
N VAL A 25 -21.72 -15.35 -17.73
CA VAL A 25 -21.64 -13.88 -17.68
C VAL A 25 -20.88 -13.37 -18.91
N THR A 26 -21.58 -12.62 -19.75
CA THR A 26 -21.07 -11.90 -20.91
C THR A 26 -19.75 -11.19 -20.57
N ARG A 27 -18.72 -11.39 -21.39
CA ARG A 27 -17.41 -10.73 -21.29
C ARG A 27 -17.58 -9.20 -21.31
N GLY A 28 -17.77 -8.60 -20.14
CA GLY A 28 -17.53 -7.17 -19.97
C GLY A 28 -16.02 -6.94 -20.05
N LYS A 29 -15.56 -6.14 -21.02
CA LYS A 29 -14.17 -5.68 -21.07
C LYS A 29 -13.92 -4.85 -19.80
N THR A 30 -13.30 -5.44 -18.77
CA THR A 30 -12.78 -4.67 -17.64
C THR A 30 -11.68 -3.78 -18.20
N ARG A 31 -11.92 -2.46 -18.26
CA ARG A 31 -10.95 -1.50 -18.79
C ARG A 31 -9.82 -1.38 -17.77
N THR A 32 -8.65 -1.90 -18.11
CA THR A 32 -7.41 -1.62 -17.35
C THR A 32 -7.24 -0.09 -17.29
N PRO A 33 -7.20 0.51 -16.10
CA PRO A 33 -7.04 1.96 -15.98
C PRO A 33 -5.67 2.37 -16.52
N ASP A 34 -5.63 3.44 -17.31
CA ASP A 34 -4.38 4.02 -17.76
C ASP A 34 -3.57 4.48 -16.54
N ARG A 35 -2.25 4.36 -16.61
CA ARG A 35 -1.33 4.80 -15.55
C ARG A 35 -0.56 6.03 -15.97
N GLU A 36 -0.65 7.09 -15.17
CA GLU A 36 0.15 8.28 -15.39
C GLU A 36 1.59 8.02 -14.93
N ILE A 37 2.54 8.22 -15.84
CA ILE A 37 3.97 8.36 -15.54
C ILE A 37 4.36 9.82 -15.77
N ARG A 38 5.17 10.35 -14.85
CA ARG A 38 5.77 11.67 -14.95
C ARG A 38 7.27 11.52 -15.20
N VAL A 39 7.76 12.18 -16.24
CA VAL A 39 9.19 12.26 -16.54
C VAL A 39 9.65 13.67 -16.28
N THR A 40 10.54 13.83 -15.31
CA THR A 40 11.21 15.08 -14.98
C THR A 40 12.59 15.08 -15.61
N VAL A 41 12.89 16.12 -16.37
CA VAL A 41 14.17 16.32 -17.04
C VAL A 41 14.78 17.61 -16.55
N VAL A 42 16.06 17.55 -16.14
CA VAL A 42 16.86 18.72 -15.74
C VAL A 42 17.95 18.93 -16.80
N ASN A 43 18.11 20.16 -17.26
CA ASN A 43 19.23 20.54 -18.12
C ASN A 43 20.48 20.82 -17.28
N ASP A 44 21.47 19.93 -17.35
CA ASP A 44 22.74 20.07 -16.63
C ASP A 44 23.81 20.82 -17.47
N GLN A 45 23.45 21.28 -18.67
CA GLN A 45 24.33 22.06 -19.54
C GLN A 45 24.26 23.55 -19.20
N GLN A 46 25.35 24.28 -19.43
CA GLN A 46 25.42 25.73 -19.14
C GLN A 46 24.40 26.54 -19.95
N ASP A 47 24.23 26.20 -21.23
CA ASP A 47 23.35 26.90 -22.16
C ASP A 47 21.95 26.27 -22.25
N GLY A 48 21.04 26.98 -22.94
CA GLY A 48 19.74 26.44 -23.33
C GLY A 48 19.86 25.23 -24.24
N ALA A 49 18.89 24.33 -24.14
CA ALA A 49 18.88 23.08 -24.88
C ALA A 49 17.46 22.63 -25.21
N GLU A 50 17.32 21.83 -26.26
CA GLU A 50 16.05 21.20 -26.64
C GLU A 50 16.19 19.68 -26.58
N GLY A 51 15.13 18.99 -26.20
CA GLY A 51 15.11 17.53 -26.10
C GLY A 51 13.74 16.96 -26.37
N VAL A 52 13.68 15.74 -26.88
CA VAL A 52 12.42 15.01 -27.07
C VAL A 52 12.39 13.83 -26.12
N VAL A 53 11.35 13.76 -25.29
CA VAL A 53 11.11 12.66 -24.36
C VAL A 53 10.22 11.62 -25.04
N THR A 54 10.67 10.37 -25.03
CA THR A 54 9.90 9.18 -25.43
C THR A 54 9.95 8.14 -24.33
N LEU A 55 9.05 7.16 -24.38
CA LEU A 55 9.05 6.01 -23.50
C LEU A 55 9.38 4.74 -24.28
N ASN A 56 10.32 3.96 -23.80
CA ASN A 56 10.52 2.59 -24.21
C ASN A 56 9.52 1.71 -23.43
N LEU A 57 8.62 1.07 -24.16
CA LEU A 57 7.47 0.35 -23.61
C LEU A 57 7.56 -1.15 -23.92
N PRO A 58 7.00 -2.02 -23.06
CA PRO A 58 6.79 -3.41 -23.39
C PRO A 58 6.01 -3.60 -24.71
N PRO A 59 6.21 -4.72 -25.43
CA PRO A 59 5.49 -4.98 -26.67
C PRO A 59 3.97 -4.87 -26.51
N GLY A 60 3.32 -4.17 -27.45
CA GLY A 60 1.86 -3.97 -27.47
C GLY A 60 1.32 -2.90 -26.51
N TRP A 61 2.16 -2.33 -25.64
CA TRP A 61 1.77 -1.22 -24.78
C TRP A 61 1.82 0.10 -25.54
N SER A 62 1.09 1.10 -25.06
CA SER A 62 1.05 2.43 -25.67
C SER A 62 1.15 3.55 -24.63
N ALA A 63 1.67 4.69 -25.04
CA ALA A 63 1.74 5.92 -24.25
C ALA A 63 1.04 7.06 -24.98
N THR A 64 0.30 7.89 -24.24
CA THR A 64 -0.35 9.10 -24.76
C THR A 64 0.09 10.32 -23.95
N PRO A 65 0.69 11.35 -24.59
CA PRO A 65 1.18 11.37 -25.98
C PRO A 65 2.33 10.38 -26.20
N ALA A 66 2.68 10.04 -27.45
CA ALA A 66 3.78 9.11 -27.74
C ALA A 66 5.17 9.73 -27.46
N GLN A 67 5.28 11.05 -27.57
CA GLN A 67 6.48 11.83 -27.29
C GLN A 67 6.13 13.25 -26.83
N GLN A 68 7.05 13.92 -26.12
CA GLN A 68 6.92 15.33 -25.76
C GLN A 68 8.23 16.09 -26.00
N THR A 69 8.14 17.31 -26.53
CA THR A 69 9.30 18.18 -26.74
C THR A 69 9.49 19.09 -25.53
N LEU A 70 10.73 19.22 -25.08
CA LEU A 70 11.18 20.09 -24.01
C LEU A 70 12.10 21.17 -24.58
N LYS A 71 12.01 22.36 -24.01
CA LYS A 71 12.89 23.48 -24.33
C LYS A 71 13.33 24.16 -23.05
N PHE A 72 14.63 24.24 -22.88
CA PHE A 72 15.31 24.87 -21.76
C PHE A 72 16.07 26.10 -22.26
N VAL A 73 16.11 27.13 -21.44
CA VAL A 73 16.80 28.40 -21.73
C VAL A 73 18.15 28.47 -21.02
N ARG A 74 18.33 27.73 -19.91
CA ARG A 74 19.55 27.78 -19.09
C ARG A 74 19.80 26.48 -18.33
N GLN A 75 20.98 26.41 -17.70
CA GLN A 75 21.33 25.38 -16.72
C GLN A 75 20.35 25.31 -15.55
N ASP A 76 20.20 24.11 -14.99
CA ASP A 76 19.40 23.76 -13.81
C ASP A 76 17.88 23.95 -14.00
N GLU A 77 17.43 24.34 -15.19
CA GLU A 77 16.02 24.41 -15.51
C GLU A 77 15.45 22.99 -15.60
N SER A 78 14.28 22.79 -14.99
CA SER A 78 13.61 21.50 -14.90
C SER A 78 12.21 21.58 -15.48
N GLN A 79 11.85 20.57 -16.28
CA GLN A 79 10.51 20.42 -16.84
C GLN A 79 10.01 19.01 -16.57
N THR A 80 8.71 18.90 -16.22
CA THR A 80 8.03 17.62 -16.00
C THR A 80 6.94 17.44 -17.05
N VAL A 81 6.99 16.30 -17.75
CA VAL A 81 5.98 15.90 -18.73
C VAL A 81 5.25 14.64 -18.27
N ARG A 82 4.02 14.45 -18.77
CA ARG A 82 3.11 13.38 -18.38
C ARG A 82 2.81 12.44 -19.53
N PHE A 83 2.78 11.15 -19.24
CA PHE A 83 2.41 10.10 -20.18
C PHE A 83 1.33 9.21 -19.55
N ALA A 84 0.21 9.02 -20.23
CA ALA A 84 -0.77 8.01 -19.88
C ALA A 84 -0.38 6.68 -20.55
N ILE A 85 0.00 5.69 -19.75
CA ILE A 85 0.39 4.36 -20.19
C ILE A 85 -0.80 3.44 -20.18
N LYS A 86 -1.00 2.75 -21.29
CA LYS A 86 -2.01 1.72 -21.44
C LYS A 86 -1.36 0.37 -21.74
N PRO A 87 -1.41 -0.57 -20.77
CA PRO A 87 -0.99 -1.94 -21.01
C PRO A 87 -1.81 -2.61 -22.12
N ALA A 88 -1.19 -3.57 -22.82
CA ALA A 88 -1.91 -4.42 -23.76
C ALA A 88 -3.02 -5.22 -23.04
N ALA A 89 -4.13 -5.51 -23.70
CA ALA A 89 -5.30 -6.14 -23.07
C ALA A 89 -5.03 -7.57 -22.57
N ASP A 90 -4.06 -8.25 -23.16
CA ASP A 90 -3.62 -9.62 -22.89
C ASP A 90 -2.28 -9.67 -22.14
N THR A 91 -1.86 -8.55 -21.56
CA THR A 91 -0.65 -8.49 -20.74
C THR A 91 -0.70 -9.51 -19.60
N ALA A 92 0.31 -10.38 -19.53
CA ALA A 92 0.42 -11.38 -18.48
C ALA A 92 0.70 -10.72 -17.11
N LEU A 93 0.46 -11.49 -16.04
CA LEU A 93 0.88 -11.06 -14.71
C LEU A 93 2.41 -10.98 -14.64
N GLY A 94 2.93 -9.96 -13.98
CA GLY A 94 4.37 -9.80 -13.80
C GLY A 94 4.82 -8.35 -13.66
N ALA A 95 6.14 -8.18 -13.57
CA ALA A 95 6.79 -6.89 -13.55
C ALA A 95 7.30 -6.53 -14.96
N TYR A 96 7.05 -5.30 -15.38
CA TYR A 96 7.44 -4.75 -16.67
C TYR A 96 8.16 -3.43 -16.45
N HIS A 97 9.12 -3.10 -17.28
CA HIS A 97 9.91 -1.88 -17.17
C HIS A 97 9.50 -0.89 -18.25
N VAL A 98 9.24 0.36 -17.84
CA VAL A 98 8.98 1.49 -18.73
C VAL A 98 10.10 2.52 -18.53
N ARG A 99 10.96 2.69 -19.53
CA ARG A 99 12.11 3.60 -19.46
C ARG A 99 11.84 4.89 -20.21
N ALA A 100 12.09 6.02 -19.56
CA ALA A 100 12.08 7.31 -20.22
C ALA A 100 13.42 7.60 -20.89
N ILE A 101 13.36 8.07 -22.13
CA ILE A 101 14.53 8.39 -22.94
C ILE A 101 14.38 9.82 -23.44
N VAL A 102 15.39 10.66 -23.19
CA VAL A 102 15.50 11.99 -23.75
C VAL A 102 16.49 11.97 -24.90
N SER A 103 16.04 12.34 -26.09
CA SER A 103 16.90 12.46 -27.28
C SER A 103 17.23 13.93 -27.55
N SER A 104 18.51 14.26 -27.69
CA SER A 104 18.97 15.61 -28.03
C SER A 104 20.32 15.58 -28.75
N GLY A 105 20.44 16.30 -29.88
CA GLY A 105 21.69 16.39 -30.65
C GLY A 105 22.28 15.03 -31.06
N GLY A 106 21.44 14.06 -31.42
CA GLY A 106 21.86 12.71 -31.79
C GLY A 106 22.30 11.80 -30.62
N ARG A 107 22.18 12.26 -29.36
CA ARG A 107 22.49 11.49 -28.15
C ARG A 107 21.22 11.20 -27.35
N THR A 108 21.25 10.12 -26.58
CA THR A 108 20.16 9.74 -25.67
C THR A 108 20.58 9.81 -24.21
N PHE A 109 19.63 10.12 -23.35
CA PHE A 109 19.79 10.20 -21.90
C PHE A 109 18.61 9.51 -21.23
N ASP A 110 18.91 8.53 -20.39
CA ASP A 110 17.93 7.66 -19.75
C ASP A 110 18.24 7.48 -18.25
N ARG A 111 19.09 8.35 -17.70
CA ARG A 111 19.51 8.31 -16.29
C ARG A 111 19.50 9.70 -15.69
N GLY A 112 19.28 9.75 -14.38
CA GLY A 112 19.43 10.92 -13.55
C GLY A 112 20.35 10.62 -12.37
N PHE A 113 20.50 11.59 -11.49
CA PHE A 113 21.20 11.38 -10.23
C PHE A 113 20.57 12.17 -9.11
N GLN A 114 20.66 11.61 -7.90
CA GLN A 114 20.44 12.34 -6.66
C GLN A 114 21.78 12.86 -6.15
N THR A 115 21.84 14.17 -5.88
CA THR A 115 22.98 14.74 -5.15
C THR A 115 22.80 14.52 -3.66
N ILE A 116 23.81 13.93 -3.01
CA ILE A 116 23.91 13.87 -1.56
C ILE A 116 25.04 14.81 -1.14
N GLU A 117 24.68 15.85 -0.39
CA GLU A 117 25.60 16.89 0.05
C GLU A 117 25.17 17.38 1.43
N TYR A 118 26.04 17.16 2.42
CA TYR A 118 25.90 17.70 3.76
C TYR A 118 27.23 18.35 4.16
N PRO A 119 27.24 19.30 5.12
CA PRO A 119 28.47 20.01 5.51
C PRO A 119 29.65 19.11 5.92
N HIS A 120 29.37 17.88 6.37
CA HIS A 120 30.36 16.93 6.89
C HIS A 120 30.70 15.77 5.93
N ILE A 121 30.16 15.75 4.70
CA ILE A 121 30.53 14.76 3.68
C ILE A 121 30.90 15.44 2.36
N ARG A 122 31.68 14.75 1.53
CA ARG A 122 31.90 15.19 0.15
C ARG A 122 30.61 15.02 -0.64
N ARG A 123 30.32 15.95 -1.55
CA ARG A 123 29.23 15.82 -2.53
C ARG A 123 29.38 14.49 -3.28
N GLN A 124 28.32 13.68 -3.26
CA GLN A 124 28.22 12.42 -4.00
C GLN A 124 27.01 12.46 -4.93
N HIS A 125 27.08 11.71 -6.03
CA HIS A 125 25.95 11.50 -6.93
C HIS A 125 25.56 10.02 -6.90
N ILE A 126 24.31 9.74 -6.56
CA ILE A 126 23.72 8.41 -6.73
C ILE A 126 22.94 8.42 -8.03
N TYR A 127 23.44 7.69 -9.02
CA TYR A 127 22.79 7.57 -10.32
C TYR A 127 21.64 6.56 -10.25
N HIS A 128 20.57 6.88 -10.97
CA HIS A 128 19.41 6.00 -11.12
C HIS A 128 18.93 6.04 -12.58
N ASP A 129 18.43 4.90 -13.05
CA ASP A 129 17.78 4.83 -14.35
C ASP A 129 16.44 5.56 -14.30
N ALA A 130 16.03 6.18 -15.41
CA ALA A 130 14.71 6.81 -15.56
C ALA A 130 13.64 5.76 -15.84
N ASP A 131 13.54 4.77 -14.95
CA ASP A 131 12.74 3.57 -15.09
C ASP A 131 11.53 3.60 -14.15
N VAL A 132 10.42 3.04 -14.62
CA VAL A 132 9.24 2.75 -13.81
C VAL A 132 8.96 1.26 -13.89
N MET A 133 8.86 0.61 -12.73
CA MET A 133 8.41 -0.77 -12.65
C MET A 133 6.87 -0.81 -12.63
N MET A 134 6.30 -1.25 -13.75
CA MET A 134 4.87 -1.50 -13.90
C MET A 134 4.55 -2.93 -13.46
N LYS A 135 3.80 -3.10 -12.37
CA LYS A 135 3.42 -4.43 -11.87
C LYS A 135 1.97 -4.74 -12.21
N VAL A 136 1.78 -5.73 -13.09
CA VAL A 136 0.46 -6.26 -13.43
C VAL A 136 0.15 -7.41 -12.49
N ILE A 137 -0.80 -7.20 -11.57
CA ILE A 137 -1.11 -8.15 -10.50
C ILE A 137 -2.58 -8.53 -10.51
N ASN A 138 -2.87 -9.79 -10.18
CA ASN A 138 -4.24 -10.26 -9.99
C ASN A 138 -4.72 -9.92 -8.59
N VAL A 139 -5.45 -8.81 -8.49
CA VAL A 139 -6.04 -8.32 -7.25
C VAL A 139 -7.43 -7.77 -7.52
N LYS A 140 -8.35 -8.11 -6.63
CA LYS A 140 -9.75 -7.69 -6.66
C LYS A 140 -10.04 -6.82 -5.46
N THR A 141 -10.94 -5.87 -5.63
CA THR A 141 -11.57 -5.11 -4.56
C THR A 141 -13.06 -5.36 -4.61
N ALA A 142 -13.76 -5.25 -3.47
CA ALA A 142 -15.21 -5.22 -3.51
C ALA A 142 -15.69 -4.01 -4.33
N PRO A 143 -16.83 -4.10 -5.03
CA PRO A 143 -17.32 -3.00 -5.85
C PRO A 143 -17.80 -1.83 -4.99
N ASN A 144 -17.74 -0.62 -5.56
CA ASN A 144 -18.30 0.62 -5.00
C ASN A 144 -17.80 0.93 -3.58
N LEU A 145 -16.49 0.78 -3.36
CA LEU A 145 -15.84 1.14 -2.10
C LEU A 145 -15.53 2.63 -2.03
N THR A 146 -15.89 3.24 -0.90
CA THR A 146 -15.34 4.52 -0.43
C THR A 146 -14.59 4.27 0.87
N VAL A 147 -13.27 4.50 0.86
CA VAL A 147 -12.39 4.27 2.01
C VAL A 147 -11.99 5.61 2.61
N GLY A 148 -12.21 5.77 3.91
CA GLY A 148 -11.72 6.90 4.67
C GLY A 148 -10.31 6.62 5.20
N TYR A 149 -9.40 7.58 5.12
CA TYR A 149 -8.02 7.40 5.58
C TYR A 149 -7.58 8.51 6.54
N ILE A 150 -7.14 8.14 7.74
CA ILE A 150 -6.62 9.07 8.74
C ILE A 150 -5.10 9.02 8.66
N VAL A 151 -4.49 10.01 7.99
CA VAL A 151 -3.05 10.04 7.71
C VAL A 151 -2.22 9.95 8.99
N GLY A 152 -1.24 9.03 8.97
CA GLY A 152 -0.24 8.84 10.02
C GLY A 152 1.11 9.44 9.64
N VAL A 153 2.20 8.75 9.96
CA VAL A 153 3.58 9.21 9.76
C VAL A 153 4.26 8.40 8.68
N GLY A 154 4.64 9.07 7.59
CA GLY A 154 5.45 8.46 6.53
C GLY A 154 4.75 7.26 5.89
N ASP A 155 3.43 7.32 5.72
CA ASP A 155 2.66 6.27 5.05
C ASP A 155 2.52 6.53 3.54
N GLU A 156 2.68 5.46 2.76
CA GLU A 156 2.41 5.41 1.32
C GLU A 156 1.22 4.50 1.01
N VAL A 157 0.54 4.03 2.05
CA VAL A 157 -0.67 3.20 1.94
C VAL A 157 -1.82 3.94 1.23
N PRO A 158 -2.04 5.27 1.41
CA PRO A 158 -3.01 6.01 0.59
C PRO A 158 -2.79 5.84 -0.91
N ALA A 159 -1.54 6.00 -1.38
CA ALA A 159 -1.19 5.83 -2.78
C ALA A 159 -1.42 4.39 -3.26
N ALA A 160 -1.18 3.40 -2.40
CA ALA A 160 -1.46 2.00 -2.72
C ALA A 160 -2.97 1.71 -2.87
N ILE A 161 -3.82 2.31 -2.02
CA ILE A 161 -5.29 2.19 -2.14
C ILE A 161 -5.79 2.84 -3.44
N ASP A 162 -5.27 4.04 -3.78
CA ASP A 162 -5.61 4.73 -5.02
C ASP A 162 -5.22 3.90 -6.26
N GLN A 163 -4.04 3.27 -6.23
CA GLN A 163 -3.60 2.36 -7.29
C GLN A 163 -4.51 1.14 -7.46
N LEU A 164 -5.24 0.71 -6.43
CA LEU A 164 -6.27 -0.35 -6.55
C LEU A 164 -7.57 0.15 -7.23
N GLY A 165 -7.67 1.43 -7.57
CA GLY A 165 -8.84 2.03 -8.20
C GLY A 165 -10.02 2.24 -7.24
N VAL A 166 -9.75 2.30 -5.94
CA VAL A 166 -10.76 2.52 -4.89
C VAL A 166 -10.90 4.01 -4.61
N LYS A 167 -12.13 4.48 -4.40
CA LYS A 167 -12.37 5.87 -3.99
C LYS A 167 -11.81 6.08 -2.58
N LEU A 168 -10.76 6.89 -2.47
CA LEU A 168 -10.10 7.22 -1.23
C LEU A 168 -10.41 8.66 -0.84
N GLU A 169 -10.77 8.89 0.42
CA GLU A 169 -10.95 10.22 0.98
C GLU A 169 -10.14 10.34 2.27
N LEU A 170 -9.36 11.42 2.39
CA LEU A 170 -8.63 11.70 3.62
C LEU A 170 -9.59 12.27 4.66
N ILE A 171 -9.54 11.73 5.87
CA ILE A 171 -10.34 12.19 7.01
C ILE A 171 -9.56 13.26 7.76
N THR A 172 -10.12 14.48 7.76
CA THR A 172 -9.56 15.65 8.43
C THR A 172 -9.90 15.68 9.92
N SER A 173 -9.33 16.64 10.66
CA SER A 173 -9.69 16.88 12.05
C SER A 173 -11.15 17.28 12.21
N ASP A 174 -11.70 18.07 11.27
CA ASP A 174 -13.11 18.47 11.28
C ASP A 174 -14.04 17.30 10.98
N ASP A 175 -13.66 16.40 10.06
CA ASP A 175 -14.41 15.17 9.82
C ASP A 175 -14.42 14.27 11.08
N LEU A 176 -13.27 14.15 11.75
CA LEU A 176 -13.15 13.41 13.02
C LEU A 176 -13.99 14.02 14.14
N ALA A 177 -14.19 15.34 14.17
CA ALA A 177 -14.99 15.99 15.21
C ALA A 177 -16.49 16.04 14.87
N PHE A 178 -16.85 16.27 13.59
CA PHE A 178 -18.23 16.57 13.19
C PHE A 178 -18.73 15.83 11.94
N GLY A 179 -17.84 15.24 11.13
CA GLY A 179 -18.20 14.60 9.85
C GLY A 179 -19.01 13.32 10.00
N ASP A 180 -19.78 12.99 8.96
CA ASP A 180 -20.48 11.70 8.86
C ASP A 180 -19.52 10.58 8.43
N LEU A 181 -19.17 9.72 9.37
CA LEU A 181 -18.27 8.59 9.15
C LEU A 181 -18.96 7.38 8.49
N SER A 182 -20.29 7.32 8.53
CA SER A 182 -21.07 6.19 7.98
C SER A 182 -20.99 6.09 6.45
N ARG A 183 -20.58 7.19 5.78
CA ARG A 183 -20.35 7.24 4.33
C ARG A 183 -19.21 6.32 3.86
N PHE A 184 -18.32 5.92 4.76
CA PHE A 184 -17.19 5.05 4.46
C PHE A 184 -17.55 3.58 4.60
N ASN A 185 -17.08 2.74 3.68
CA ASN A 185 -17.18 1.29 3.83
C ASN A 185 -16.12 0.74 4.78
N ALA A 186 -14.96 1.39 4.82
CA ALA A 186 -13.90 1.11 5.78
C ALA A 186 -13.15 2.41 6.09
N ILE A 187 -12.69 2.55 7.34
CA ILE A 187 -11.79 3.62 7.77
C ILE A 187 -10.45 3.00 8.15
N VAL A 188 -9.36 3.51 7.58
CA VAL A 188 -8.00 3.07 7.87
C VAL A 188 -7.28 4.16 8.66
N THR A 189 -6.67 3.81 9.78
CA THR A 189 -5.69 4.70 10.44
C THR A 189 -4.31 4.44 9.86
N GLY A 190 -3.60 5.51 9.56
CA GLY A 190 -2.23 5.48 9.06
C GLY A 190 -1.23 4.94 10.09
N VAL A 191 -0.01 4.71 9.61
CA VAL A 191 1.08 4.20 10.45
C VAL A 191 1.37 5.19 11.58
N ARG A 192 1.37 4.71 12.83
CA ARG A 192 1.62 5.52 14.03
C ARG A 192 0.68 6.74 14.13
N ALA A 193 -0.53 6.65 13.57
CA ALA A 193 -1.48 7.75 13.64
C ALA A 193 -1.77 8.15 15.09
N TYR A 194 -1.92 7.18 16.01
CA TYR A 194 -2.18 7.47 17.44
C TYR A 194 -1.01 8.13 18.16
N GLU A 195 0.21 8.11 17.61
CA GLU A 195 1.34 8.86 18.16
C GLU A 195 1.26 10.35 17.80
N ARG A 196 0.93 10.69 16.55
CA ARG A 196 1.05 12.06 16.05
C ARG A 196 -0.26 12.83 15.94
N ARG A 197 -1.41 12.15 15.87
CA ARG A 197 -2.72 12.78 15.68
C ARG A 197 -3.46 12.93 17.02
N ALA A 198 -3.27 14.08 17.66
CA ALA A 198 -3.99 14.40 18.90
C ALA A 198 -5.51 14.49 18.69
N ASP A 199 -5.94 14.97 17.53
CA ASP A 199 -7.34 15.02 17.09
C ASP A 199 -7.95 13.61 16.93
N LEU A 200 -7.20 12.64 16.41
CA LEU A 200 -7.60 11.23 16.39
C LEU A 200 -7.79 10.69 17.81
N ARG A 201 -6.79 10.88 18.69
CA ARG A 201 -6.88 10.44 20.09
C ARG A 201 -8.10 11.03 20.79
N ALA A 202 -8.34 12.33 20.63
CA ALA A 202 -9.45 13.03 21.24
C ALA A 202 -10.82 12.55 20.74
N ASN A 203 -10.92 12.15 19.47
CA ASN A 203 -12.19 11.76 18.83
C ASN A 203 -12.33 10.24 18.61
N ASN A 204 -11.47 9.41 19.18
CA ASN A 204 -11.47 7.96 18.94
C ASN A 204 -12.82 7.29 19.21
N ASN A 205 -13.59 7.78 20.18
CA ASN A 205 -14.91 7.26 20.49
C ASN A 205 -15.86 7.28 19.28
N ARG A 206 -15.72 8.24 18.36
CA ARG A 206 -16.53 8.30 17.13
C ARG A 206 -16.16 7.19 16.14
N LEU A 207 -14.90 6.75 16.13
CA LEU A 207 -14.50 5.55 15.38
C LEU A 207 -15.12 4.28 15.98
N LEU A 208 -15.14 4.17 17.31
CA LEU A 208 -15.76 3.03 17.98
C LEU A 208 -17.29 3.01 17.78
N GLU A 209 -17.95 4.16 17.81
CA GLU A 209 -19.36 4.29 17.48
C GLU A 209 -19.64 3.87 16.04
N TYR A 210 -18.85 4.36 15.08
CA TYR A 210 -18.92 3.92 13.68
C TYR A 210 -18.77 2.39 13.55
N VAL A 211 -17.84 1.76 14.26
CA VAL A 211 -17.73 0.29 14.28
C VAL A 211 -18.98 -0.35 14.89
N ASN A 212 -19.45 0.16 16.03
CA ASN A 212 -20.63 -0.37 16.72
C ASN A 212 -21.88 -0.36 15.82
N GLU A 213 -22.00 0.64 14.96
CA GLU A 213 -23.12 0.79 14.02
C GLU A 213 -23.01 -0.08 12.76
N GLY A 214 -21.88 -0.74 12.51
CA GLY A 214 -21.67 -1.62 11.36
C GLY A 214 -20.44 -1.29 10.53
N GLY A 215 -19.72 -0.22 10.89
CA GLY A 215 -18.49 0.20 10.24
C GLY A 215 -17.34 -0.78 10.40
N THR A 216 -16.35 -0.65 9.52
CA THR A 216 -15.08 -1.37 9.62
C THR A 216 -13.95 -0.40 9.86
N VAL A 217 -13.21 -0.57 10.95
CA VAL A 217 -11.99 0.21 11.24
C VAL A 217 -10.77 -0.70 11.15
N ILE A 218 -9.77 -0.26 10.39
CA ILE A 218 -8.48 -0.94 10.22
C ILE A 218 -7.41 -0.06 10.85
N VAL A 219 -6.87 -0.49 11.98
CA VAL A 219 -5.80 0.18 12.69
C VAL A 219 -4.47 -0.40 12.27
N GLN A 220 -3.73 0.34 11.47
CA GLN A 220 -2.37 -0.06 11.11
C GLN A 220 -1.40 0.12 12.28
N TYR A 221 -0.24 -0.50 12.15
CA TYR A 221 0.90 -0.43 13.06
C TYR A 221 1.00 0.88 13.86
N ASN A 222 1.03 0.74 15.19
CA ASN A 222 1.37 1.81 16.14
C ASN A 222 2.50 1.34 17.07
N LYS A 223 3.10 2.30 17.77
CA LYS A 223 4.04 2.06 18.86
C LYS A 223 3.35 2.26 20.22
N PHE A 224 4.15 2.35 21.28
CA PHE A 224 3.69 2.36 22.67
C PHE A 224 2.77 3.54 23.04
N GLU A 225 2.75 4.63 22.27
CA GLU A 225 1.80 5.74 22.45
C GLU A 225 0.34 5.27 22.28
N PHE A 226 0.11 4.17 21.55
CA PHE A 226 -1.19 3.51 21.49
C PHE A 226 -1.65 2.99 22.87
N ASN A 227 -0.73 2.68 23.77
CA ASN A 227 -1.06 2.13 25.10
C ASN A 227 -1.40 3.21 26.13
N GLU A 228 -1.30 4.50 25.78
CA GLU A 228 -1.64 5.61 26.67
C GLU A 228 -3.15 5.71 26.95
N ALA A 229 -3.98 5.08 26.12
CA ALA A 229 -5.42 4.98 26.34
C ALA A 229 -6.02 3.75 25.65
N GLN A 230 -7.29 3.48 25.93
CA GLN A 230 -8.07 2.43 25.28
C GLN A 230 -8.56 2.90 23.90
N TYR A 231 -7.78 2.71 22.85
CA TYR A 231 -8.23 3.06 21.49
C TYR A 231 -9.02 1.95 20.78
N GLY A 232 -8.80 0.68 21.16
CA GLY A 232 -9.55 -0.47 20.66
C GLY A 232 -10.90 -0.64 21.38
N PRO A 233 -11.83 -1.45 20.81
CA PRO A 233 -13.14 -1.69 21.43
C PRO A 233 -13.10 -2.32 22.84
N TYR A 234 -12.06 -3.12 23.11
CA TYR A 234 -11.84 -3.83 24.36
C TYR A 234 -10.37 -3.69 24.81
N PRO A 235 -10.02 -3.97 26.08
CA PRO A 235 -8.65 -3.91 26.60
C PRO A 235 -7.62 -4.54 25.65
N ALA A 236 -6.69 -3.74 25.15
CA ALA A 236 -5.59 -4.22 24.32
C ALA A 236 -4.39 -3.28 24.36
N GLN A 237 -3.19 -3.84 24.29
CA GLN A 237 -1.93 -3.12 24.23
C GLN A 237 -1.05 -3.66 23.12
N VAL A 238 -0.28 -2.79 22.47
CA VAL A 238 0.82 -3.22 21.61
C VAL A 238 2.02 -3.61 22.48
N SER A 239 2.72 -4.66 22.09
CA SER A 239 3.97 -5.07 22.73
C SER A 239 5.19 -4.72 21.88
N ASP A 240 6.38 -5.15 22.29
CA ASP A 240 7.62 -5.06 21.51
C ASP A 240 7.84 -6.26 20.58
N ASN A 241 6.90 -7.22 20.55
CA ASN A 241 6.93 -8.39 19.68
C ASN A 241 7.06 -7.99 18.22
N ARG A 242 7.91 -8.72 17.51
CA ARG A 242 8.27 -8.46 16.13
C ARG A 242 8.73 -9.72 15.42
N VAL A 243 8.65 -9.70 14.10
CA VAL A 243 9.31 -10.65 13.21
C VAL A 243 10.01 -9.85 12.12
N THR A 244 11.33 -9.79 12.23
CA THR A 244 12.19 -8.90 11.42
C THR A 244 12.79 -9.59 10.21
N ASP A 245 12.73 -10.91 10.13
CA ASP A 245 13.14 -11.64 8.93
C ASP A 245 12.01 -11.63 7.89
N GLU A 246 12.25 -11.05 6.71
CA GLU A 246 11.30 -10.97 5.61
C GLU A 246 10.88 -12.33 5.02
N LEU A 247 11.67 -13.38 5.24
CA LEU A 247 11.41 -14.76 4.79
C LEU A 247 10.75 -15.62 5.87
N ALA A 248 10.57 -15.10 7.08
CA ALA A 248 9.92 -15.82 8.16
C ALA A 248 8.55 -16.38 7.73
N PRO A 249 8.23 -17.65 8.06
CA PRO A 249 6.99 -18.29 7.66
C PRO A 249 5.79 -17.64 8.35
N VAL A 250 4.67 -17.56 7.63
CA VAL A 250 3.39 -17.08 8.16
C VAL A 250 2.36 -18.20 8.10
N SER A 251 1.81 -18.56 9.24
CA SER A 251 0.77 -19.59 9.37
C SER A 251 -0.60 -18.93 9.45
N ILE A 252 -1.51 -19.31 8.55
CA ILE A 252 -2.89 -18.83 8.58
C ILE A 252 -3.70 -19.71 9.54
N ILE A 253 -4.19 -19.13 10.63
CA ILE A 253 -4.89 -19.87 11.70
C ILE A 253 -6.41 -19.65 11.70
N ALA A 254 -6.89 -18.67 10.93
CA ALA A 254 -8.30 -18.41 10.69
C ALA A 254 -8.65 -18.53 9.18
N PRO A 255 -8.53 -19.72 8.56
CA PRO A 255 -8.64 -19.87 7.10
C PRO A 255 -10.02 -19.56 6.51
N GLY A 256 -11.08 -19.52 7.34
CA GLY A 256 -12.43 -19.15 6.91
C GLY A 256 -12.77 -17.67 7.14
N ASP A 257 -11.82 -16.87 7.63
CA ASP A 257 -12.03 -15.46 7.90
C ASP A 257 -12.11 -14.66 6.57
N PRO A 258 -13.01 -13.66 6.44
CA PRO A 258 -13.06 -12.79 5.27
C PRO A 258 -11.76 -12.09 4.93
N VAL A 259 -10.90 -11.77 5.90
CA VAL A 259 -9.57 -11.21 5.60
C VAL A 259 -8.72 -12.17 4.76
N VAL A 260 -8.93 -13.48 4.93
CA VAL A 260 -8.22 -14.54 4.21
C VAL A 260 -8.93 -14.90 2.90
N THR A 261 -10.25 -14.75 2.82
CA THR A 261 -11.06 -15.37 1.76
C THR A 261 -11.76 -14.40 0.82
N PHE A 262 -11.81 -13.09 1.13
CA PHE A 262 -12.61 -12.13 0.37
C PHE A 262 -11.95 -10.74 0.19
N PRO A 263 -11.96 -10.19 -1.05
CA PRO A 263 -12.36 -10.80 -2.32
C PRO A 263 -11.24 -11.64 -2.97
N ASN A 264 -10.04 -11.66 -2.38
CA ASN A 264 -8.91 -12.46 -2.81
C ASN A 264 -8.64 -13.60 -1.83
N GLU A 265 -8.15 -14.72 -2.34
CA GLU A 265 -7.69 -15.83 -1.50
C GLU A 265 -6.25 -15.56 -1.03
N ILE A 266 -6.07 -15.44 0.28
CA ILE A 266 -4.76 -15.30 0.93
C ILE A 266 -4.19 -16.69 1.15
N THR A 267 -3.03 -16.94 0.55
CA THR A 267 -2.33 -18.23 0.64
C THR A 267 -0.88 -18.01 1.03
N GLN A 268 -0.09 -19.07 1.05
CA GLN A 268 1.36 -18.95 1.26
C GLN A 268 2.06 -18.07 0.20
N SER A 269 1.48 -17.91 -1.00
CA SER A 269 2.05 -17.01 -2.02
C SER A 269 1.97 -15.53 -1.62
N THR A 270 0.99 -15.15 -0.78
CA THR A 270 0.81 -13.77 -0.29
C THR A 270 2.03 -13.27 0.50
N TRP A 271 2.77 -14.19 1.10
CA TRP A 271 3.94 -13.90 1.92
C TRP A 271 5.27 -13.93 1.13
N LYS A 272 5.25 -14.17 -0.18
CA LYS A 272 6.46 -14.17 -1.02
C LYS A 272 6.88 -12.75 -1.41
N GLY A 273 8.19 -12.51 -1.51
CA GLY A 273 8.74 -11.24 -1.99
C GLY A 273 8.45 -10.05 -1.06
N TRP A 274 8.24 -10.32 0.23
CA TRP A 274 8.24 -9.28 1.25
C TRP A 274 9.67 -8.78 1.44
N VAL A 275 9.81 -7.52 1.81
CA VAL A 275 11.08 -6.83 2.05
C VAL A 275 11.19 -6.33 3.48
N GLN A 276 12.41 -6.27 4.00
CA GLN A 276 12.73 -5.85 5.37
C GLN A 276 12.13 -6.75 6.44
N GLU A 277 10.90 -6.48 6.89
CA GLU A 277 10.27 -7.16 8.04
C GLU A 277 8.88 -7.70 7.72
N ARG A 278 8.46 -8.76 8.45
CA ARG A 278 7.05 -9.20 8.45
C ARG A 278 6.16 -8.27 9.24
N GLY A 279 6.66 -7.73 10.34
CA GLY A 279 5.91 -6.78 11.13
C GLY A 279 6.49 -6.56 12.51
N LEU A 280 6.04 -5.47 13.14
CA LEU A 280 6.57 -4.95 14.39
C LEU A 280 5.41 -4.50 15.28
N TYR A 281 5.65 -4.47 16.59
CA TYR A 281 4.71 -3.98 17.61
C TYR A 281 3.34 -4.63 17.50
N PHE A 282 3.35 -5.95 17.61
CA PHE A 282 2.13 -6.76 17.56
C PHE A 282 1.20 -6.45 18.73
N LEU A 283 -0.11 -6.66 18.53
CA LEU A 283 -1.09 -6.54 19.60
C LEU A 283 -0.88 -7.68 20.61
N GLY A 284 -0.26 -7.35 21.74
CA GLY A 284 0.17 -8.27 22.77
C GLY A 284 -0.95 -8.57 23.76
N GLU A 285 -0.82 -8.06 24.99
CA GLU A 285 -1.84 -8.24 26.03
C GLU A 285 -3.18 -7.68 25.56
N ARG A 286 -4.22 -8.52 25.56
CA ARG A 286 -5.53 -8.15 25.05
C ARG A 286 -6.65 -9.05 25.56
N ASP A 287 -7.85 -8.53 25.50
CA ASP A 287 -9.10 -9.20 25.83
C ASP A 287 -9.35 -10.45 24.95
N SER A 288 -10.03 -11.45 25.49
CA SER A 288 -10.32 -12.71 24.79
C SER A 288 -11.25 -12.55 23.57
N ARG A 289 -11.94 -11.41 23.45
CA ARG A 289 -12.78 -11.08 22.29
C ARG A 289 -11.98 -10.75 21.04
N TYR A 290 -10.66 -10.56 21.15
CA TYR A 290 -9.76 -10.46 20.00
C TYR A 290 -9.27 -11.84 19.54
N TRP A 291 -9.21 -12.07 18.23
CA TRP A 291 -8.65 -13.30 17.67
C TRP A 291 -7.59 -13.01 16.62
N ASP A 292 -6.54 -13.82 16.61
CA ASP A 292 -5.49 -13.76 15.59
C ASP A 292 -5.96 -14.44 14.30
N LEU A 293 -5.56 -13.87 13.17
CA LEU A 293 -5.77 -14.46 11.84
C LEU A 293 -4.54 -15.23 11.36
N VAL A 294 -3.36 -14.81 11.81
CA VAL A 294 -2.08 -15.43 11.47
C VAL A 294 -1.18 -15.57 12.70
N THR A 295 -0.24 -16.50 12.62
CA THR A 295 0.92 -16.58 13.51
C THR A 295 2.20 -16.56 12.69
N LEU A 296 3.28 -16.08 13.30
CA LEU A 296 4.59 -15.96 12.67
C LEU A 296 5.66 -16.48 13.61
N GLU A 297 6.78 -16.99 13.09
CA GLU A 297 7.94 -17.30 13.91
C GLU A 297 9.19 -16.75 13.25
N ASP A 298 9.94 -15.95 14.02
CA ASP A 298 11.22 -15.42 13.56
C ASP A 298 12.28 -16.53 13.64
N PRO A 299 13.02 -16.80 12.56
CA PRO A 299 14.07 -17.83 12.57
C PRO A 299 15.26 -17.44 13.46
N PHE A 300 15.38 -16.16 13.86
CA PHE A 300 16.48 -15.70 14.70
C PHE A 300 16.44 -16.33 16.10
N GLN A 301 17.59 -16.87 16.51
CA GLN A 301 17.69 -17.66 17.74
C GLN A 301 17.29 -16.92 19.03
N ASN A 302 17.43 -15.59 19.07
CA ASN A 302 17.07 -14.77 20.23
C ASN A 302 15.65 -14.17 20.13
N ASN A 303 14.88 -14.54 19.10
CA ASN A 303 13.49 -14.13 18.92
C ASN A 303 12.55 -15.34 18.70
N LYS A 304 12.96 -16.53 19.17
CA LYS A 304 12.23 -17.79 19.01
C LYS A 304 10.81 -17.76 19.58
N GLY A 305 9.98 -18.68 19.09
CA GLY A 305 8.62 -18.91 19.56
C GLY A 305 7.57 -18.19 18.72
N GLU A 306 6.43 -18.86 18.58
CA GLU A 306 5.28 -18.35 17.84
C GLU A 306 4.87 -16.96 18.34
N LYS A 307 4.77 -16.01 17.41
CA LYS A 307 4.29 -14.66 17.61
C LYS A 307 2.86 -14.53 17.10
N ARG A 308 2.03 -13.95 17.94
CA ARG A 308 0.64 -13.57 17.71
C ARG A 308 0.52 -12.05 17.75
N GLY A 309 -0.61 -11.51 17.30
CA GLY A 309 -0.89 -10.07 17.34
C GLY A 309 -0.55 -9.30 16.08
N ALA A 310 -0.03 -9.96 15.04
CA ALA A 310 0.35 -9.28 13.79
C ALA A 310 -0.86 -8.91 12.92
N LEU A 311 -1.92 -9.71 12.96
CA LEU A 311 -3.18 -9.45 12.27
C LEU A 311 -4.31 -9.99 13.15
N VAL A 312 -5.07 -9.06 13.73
CA VAL A 312 -6.02 -9.37 14.80
C VAL A 312 -7.35 -8.72 14.48
N GLU A 313 -8.44 -9.47 14.65
CA GLU A 313 -9.79 -8.95 14.45
C GLU A 313 -10.59 -9.05 15.76
N THR A 314 -11.55 -8.14 15.91
CA THR A 314 -12.65 -8.29 16.86
C THR A 314 -13.96 -7.77 16.29
N ALA A 315 -15.06 -8.34 16.75
CA ALA A 315 -16.40 -7.82 16.49
C ALA A 315 -16.82 -6.85 17.59
N TYR A 316 -17.39 -5.71 17.18
CA TYR A 316 -17.92 -4.71 18.11
C TYR A 316 -19.21 -4.13 17.57
N GLY A 317 -20.29 -4.23 18.34
CA GLY A 317 -21.64 -3.99 17.85
C GLY A 317 -21.95 -4.82 16.61
N LYS A 318 -22.32 -4.13 15.52
CA LYS A 318 -22.63 -4.71 14.21
C LYS A 318 -21.43 -4.77 13.26
N GLY A 319 -20.33 -4.11 13.59
CA GLY A 319 -19.16 -3.99 12.74
C GLY A 319 -17.95 -4.76 13.27
N ARG A 320 -16.79 -4.38 12.76
CA ARG A 320 -15.52 -5.01 13.11
C ARG A 320 -14.38 -4.01 13.23
N TRP A 321 -13.40 -4.37 14.03
CA TRP A 321 -12.17 -3.63 14.23
C TRP A 321 -10.99 -4.58 14.00
N VAL A 322 -10.02 -4.14 13.20
CA VAL A 322 -8.86 -4.96 12.80
C VAL A 322 -7.57 -4.23 13.13
N TYR A 323 -6.66 -4.88 13.86
CA TYR A 323 -5.29 -4.42 14.04
C TYR A 323 -4.36 -5.07 13.03
N VAL A 324 -3.51 -4.27 12.37
CA VAL A 324 -2.55 -4.72 11.37
C VAL A 324 -1.14 -4.29 11.80
N GLY A 325 -0.47 -5.14 12.56
CA GLY A 325 0.95 -5.02 12.91
C GLY A 325 1.90 -5.57 11.84
N LEU A 326 1.36 -6.13 10.76
CA LEU A 326 2.11 -6.53 9.57
C LEU A 326 2.70 -5.31 8.84
N GLY A 327 3.90 -5.48 8.29
CA GLY A 327 4.74 -4.46 7.63
C GLY A 327 4.20 -3.85 6.33
N LEU A 328 2.88 -3.70 6.13
CA LEU A 328 2.27 -3.28 4.86
C LEU A 328 2.83 -1.96 4.33
N TRP A 329 3.20 -1.03 5.20
CA TRP A 329 3.79 0.26 4.82
C TRP A 329 5.18 0.13 4.18
N ARG A 330 5.88 -0.99 4.35
CA ARG A 330 7.10 -1.34 3.60
C ARG A 330 6.78 -2.07 2.30
N GLN A 331 5.82 -2.99 2.38
CA GLN A 331 5.52 -3.90 1.27
C GLN A 331 4.80 -3.21 0.12
N LEU A 332 3.91 -2.25 0.42
CA LEU A 332 3.12 -1.56 -0.60
C LEU A 332 3.99 -0.63 -1.49
N PRO A 333 4.91 0.18 -0.94
CA PRO A 333 5.90 0.92 -1.74
C PRO A 333 6.84 0.03 -2.53
N ALA A 334 7.22 -1.13 -1.97
CA ALA A 334 8.04 -2.13 -2.66
C ALA A 334 7.26 -2.89 -3.76
N GLY A 335 5.96 -2.65 -3.90
CA GLY A 335 5.13 -3.29 -4.91
C GLY A 335 4.82 -4.75 -4.65
N THR A 336 4.93 -5.26 -3.41
CA THR A 336 4.74 -6.70 -3.10
C THR A 336 3.30 -7.16 -3.39
N ASP A 337 3.13 -8.09 -4.33
CA ASP A 337 1.83 -8.54 -4.85
C ASP A 337 0.85 -8.97 -3.75
N GLY A 338 1.33 -9.81 -2.84
CA GLY A 338 0.50 -10.32 -1.74
C GLY A 338 0.09 -9.25 -0.73
N ALA A 339 0.90 -8.19 -0.55
CA ALA A 339 0.51 -7.08 0.31
C ALA A 339 -0.66 -6.29 -0.29
N TYR A 340 -0.71 -6.13 -1.62
CA TYR A 340 -1.86 -5.54 -2.31
C TYR A 340 -3.11 -6.42 -2.21
N GLN A 341 -2.97 -7.75 -2.29
CA GLN A 341 -4.10 -8.68 -2.06
C GLN A 341 -4.65 -8.55 -0.64
N LEU A 342 -3.78 -8.55 0.37
CA LEU A 342 -4.17 -8.40 1.76
C LEU A 342 -4.80 -7.03 2.03
N LEU A 343 -4.21 -5.94 1.53
CA LEU A 343 -4.79 -4.59 1.61
C LEU A 343 -6.17 -4.55 0.98
N ALA A 344 -6.34 -5.12 -0.22
CA ALA A 344 -7.60 -5.14 -0.93
C ALA A 344 -8.68 -5.92 -0.17
N ASN A 345 -8.32 -7.03 0.50
CA ASN A 345 -9.22 -7.76 1.39
C ASN A 345 -9.63 -6.90 2.59
N LEU A 346 -8.66 -6.29 3.28
CA LEU A 346 -8.89 -5.44 4.45
C LEU A 346 -9.89 -4.31 4.13
N ILE A 347 -9.65 -3.52 3.08
CA ILE A 347 -10.53 -2.40 2.71
C ILE A 347 -11.89 -2.84 2.15
N SER A 348 -12.02 -4.11 1.77
CA SER A 348 -13.28 -4.69 1.28
C SER A 348 -14.15 -5.30 2.40
N LEU A 349 -13.64 -5.42 3.62
CA LEU A 349 -14.31 -6.10 4.73
C LEU A 349 -15.67 -5.52 5.11
N GLY A 350 -15.90 -4.23 4.87
CA GLY A 350 -17.21 -3.58 5.06
C GLY A 350 -18.32 -4.13 4.15
N LYS A 351 -17.97 -4.96 3.15
CA LYS A 351 -18.90 -5.69 2.27
C LYS A 351 -18.98 -7.20 2.58
N ALA A 352 -18.27 -7.67 3.61
CA ALA A 352 -18.26 -9.05 4.03
C ALA A 352 -18.99 -9.23 5.37
N PRO A 353 -19.55 -10.43 5.68
CA PRO A 353 -20.14 -10.72 6.97
C PRO A 353 -19.08 -10.76 8.08
N VAL A 354 -19.43 -10.36 9.30
CA VAL A 354 -18.54 -10.48 10.46
C VAL A 354 -18.53 -11.95 10.92
N THR A 355 -17.42 -12.64 10.69
CA THR A 355 -17.27 -14.06 11.01
C THR A 355 -16.53 -14.22 12.33
N ARG A 356 -17.25 -14.49 13.43
CA ARG A 356 -16.59 -14.83 14.70
C ARG A 356 -16.07 -16.26 14.65
N PRO A 357 -14.80 -16.53 15.00
CA PRO A 357 -14.33 -17.90 15.12
C PRO A 357 -15.12 -18.65 16.22
N PRO A 358 -15.38 -19.94 16.05
CA PRO A 358 -16.06 -20.74 17.06
C PRO A 358 -15.25 -20.75 18.36
N ALA A 359 -15.94 -20.63 19.50
CA ALA A 359 -15.37 -20.45 20.84
C ALA A 359 -14.37 -21.55 21.28
N SER A 360 -14.31 -22.68 20.58
CA SER A 360 -13.43 -23.81 20.89
C SER A 360 -11.98 -23.68 20.37
N ARG A 361 -11.66 -22.71 19.49
CA ARG A 361 -10.30 -22.54 18.93
C ARG A 361 -9.38 -21.58 19.69
N GLN A 362 -9.90 -20.83 20.66
CA GLN A 362 -9.08 -19.90 21.47
C GLN A 362 -8.46 -20.53 22.73
N ARG A 363 -8.82 -21.78 23.05
CA ARG A 363 -8.20 -22.53 24.16
C ARG A 363 -7.14 -23.48 23.61
N SER A 364 -5.93 -22.99 23.39
CA SER A 364 -4.75 -23.87 23.39
C SER A 364 -3.60 -23.27 24.18
N ARG A 365 -3.44 -23.86 25.37
CA ARG A 365 -2.23 -24.02 26.20
C ARG A 365 -1.69 -22.76 26.90
N ARG A 366 -2.10 -22.66 28.17
CA ARG A 366 -1.31 -22.04 29.25
C ARG A 366 0.10 -22.64 29.31
#